data_AF-A0A1M4U8C6-F1
#
_entry.id   AF-A0A1M4U8C6-F1
#
_cell.length_a   1.000
_cell.length_b   1.000
_cell.length_c   1.000
_cell.angle_alpha   90.00
_cell.angle_beta   90.00
_cell.angle_gamma   90.00
#
_symmetry.space_group_name_H-M   'P 1'
#
loop_
_entity.id
_entity.type
_entity.pdbx_description
1 polymer ?
#
loop_
_entity_poly.entity_id
_entity_poly.type
_entity_poly.pdbx_seq_one_letter_code
_entity_poly.pdbx_strand_id
1 'polypeptide(L)'
;MAKQAVFTMKLESELRDEFMAEAEAAHRPASQVLRELMREFIRHQREAREYDEYLGRKVALARGSMRNGVGRSNDDVEAEFAARRANIENQE
;
A
#
# COMPACT_ATOMS: atom_id res chain seq x y z
N MET A 1 18.58 -12.31 23.59
CA MET A 1 17.22 -12.90 23.67
C MET A 1 16.23 -11.74 23.72
N ALA A 2 15.41 -11.53 22.69
CA ALA A 2 14.40 -10.47 22.74
C ALA A 2 13.37 -10.83 23.83
N LYS A 3 13.14 -9.94 24.81
CA LYS A 3 12.12 -10.13 25.83
C LYS A 3 10.76 -10.23 25.14
N GLN A 4 10.05 -11.33 25.37
CA GLN A 4 8.65 -11.46 24.93
C GLN A 4 7.82 -10.45 25.73
N ALA A 5 7.11 -9.57 25.04
CA ALA A 5 6.14 -8.66 25.65
C ALA A 5 4.76 -9.33 25.62
N VAL A 6 4.04 -9.26 26.75
CA VAL A 6 2.65 -9.73 26.85
C VAL A 6 1.73 -8.58 26.46
N PHE A 7 0.81 -8.85 25.55
CA PHE A 7 -0.22 -7.91 25.13
C PHE A 7 -1.58 -8.38 25.67
N THR A 8 -2.19 -7.58 26.55
CA THR A 8 -3.52 -7.83 27.09
C THR A 8 -4.49 -6.79 26.54
N MET A 9 -5.58 -7.26 25.93
CA MET A 9 -6.67 -6.39 25.46
C MET A 9 -8.02 -6.87 25.99
N LYS A 10 -8.99 -5.96 26.01
CA LYS A 10 -10.39 -6.30 26.29
C LYS A 10 -11.10 -6.53 24.95
N LEU A 11 -11.83 -7.62 24.88
CA LEU A 11 -12.64 -8.03 23.74
C LEU A 11 -14.04 -8.34 24.25
N GLU A 12 -15.03 -8.11 23.40
CA GLU A 12 -16.38 -8.63 23.62
C GLU A 12 -16.32 -10.16 23.66
N SER A 13 -17.08 -10.77 24.58
CA SER A 13 -17.01 -12.23 24.79
C SER A 13 -17.39 -13.00 23.53
N GLU A 14 -18.42 -12.55 22.82
CA GLU A 14 -18.88 -13.17 21.57
C GLU A 14 -17.79 -13.14 20.49
N LEU A 15 -17.18 -11.96 20.27
CA LEU A 15 -16.09 -11.81 19.30
C LEU A 15 -14.87 -12.69 19.64
N ARG A 16 -14.54 -12.81 20.94
CA ARG A 16 -13.45 -13.70 21.38
C ARG A 16 -13.77 -15.15 21.02
N ASP A 17 -14.99 -15.60 21.30
CA ASP A 17 -15.38 -16.99 21.15
C ASP A 17 -15.46 -17.37 19.66
N GLU A 18 -15.99 -16.49 18.81
CA GLU A 18 -15.97 -16.65 17.35
C GLU A 18 -14.54 -16.72 16.80
N PHE A 19 -13.67 -15.80 17.22
CA PHE A 19 -12.28 -15.78 16.76
C PHE A 19 -11.53 -17.06 17.16
N MET A 20 -11.77 -17.57 18.37
CA MET A 20 -11.16 -18.81 18.84
C MET A 20 -11.67 -20.03 18.06
N ALA A 21 -12.97 -20.11 17.78
CA ALA A 21 -13.56 -21.19 16.99
C ALA A 21 -13.00 -21.23 15.57
N GLU A 22 -12.90 -20.07 14.90
CA GLU A 22 -12.34 -19.99 13.54
C GLU A 22 -10.84 -20.27 13.51
N ALA A 23 -10.08 -19.83 14.52
CA ALA A 23 -8.66 -20.15 14.63
C ALA A 23 -8.44 -21.66 14.82
N GLU A 24 -9.28 -22.31 15.63
CA GLU A 24 -9.26 -23.76 15.85
C GLU A 24 -9.63 -24.54 14.58
N ALA A 25 -10.69 -24.13 13.88
CA ALA A 25 -11.11 -24.71 12.60
C ALA A 25 -10.03 -24.58 11.53
N ALA A 26 -9.27 -23.47 11.53
CA ALA A 26 -8.11 -23.28 10.68
C ALA A 26 -6.85 -24.04 11.16
N HIS A 27 -6.90 -24.72 12.31
CA HIS A 27 -5.77 -25.36 12.98
C HIS A 27 -4.59 -24.42 13.24
N ARG A 28 -4.88 -23.15 13.58
CA ARG A 28 -3.89 -22.10 13.81
C ARG A 28 -3.99 -21.57 15.23
N PRO A 29 -2.86 -21.33 15.92
CA PRO A 29 -2.90 -20.66 17.21
C PRO A 29 -3.47 -19.24 17.06
N ALA A 30 -4.50 -18.89 17.84
CA ALA A 30 -5.11 -17.56 17.83
C ALA A 30 -4.09 -16.42 18.02
N SER A 31 -3.08 -16.62 18.86
CA SER A 31 -1.99 -15.67 19.07
C SER A 31 -1.08 -15.48 17.85
N GLN A 32 -0.95 -16.51 17.00
CA GLN A 32 -0.24 -16.40 15.73
C GLN A 32 -1.04 -15.56 14.75
N VAL A 33 -2.35 -15.85 14.59
CA VAL A 33 -3.25 -15.09 13.73
C VAL A 33 -3.24 -13.62 14.11
N LEU A 34 -3.38 -13.31 15.40
CA LEU A 34 -3.34 -11.92 15.88
C LEU A 34 -2.01 -11.24 15.55
N ARG A 35 -0.88 -11.94 15.72
CA ARG A 35 0.44 -11.38 15.40
C ARG A 35 0.59 -11.05 13.92
N GLU A 36 0.04 -11.88 13.04
CA GLU A 36 0.05 -11.61 11.60
C GLU A 36 -0.83 -10.41 11.25
N LEU A 37 -2.06 -10.35 11.80
CA LEU A 37 -2.95 -9.21 11.63
C LEU A 37 -2.31 -7.91 12.12
N MET A 38 -1.61 -7.92 13.26
CA MET A 38 -0.87 -6.75 13.75
C MET A 38 0.25 -6.32 12.79
N ARG A 39 1.00 -7.27 12.22
CA ARG A 39 2.07 -6.97 11.25
C ARG A 39 1.49 -6.38 9.96
N GLU A 40 0.41 -6.96 9.47
CA GLU A 40 -0.30 -6.48 8.30
C GLU A 40 -0.84 -5.07 8.53
N PHE A 41 -1.49 -4.82 9.66
CA PHE A 41 -1.97 -3.49 10.03
C PHE A 41 -0.83 -2.47 10.04
N ILE A 42 0.32 -2.80 10.67
CA ILE A 42 1.48 -1.90 10.70
C ILE A 42 2.00 -1.61 9.29
N ARG A 43 2.07 -2.63 8.43
CA ARG A 43 2.52 -2.48 7.04
C ARG A 43 1.60 -1.53 6.27
N HIS A 44 0.28 -1.80 6.27
CA HIS A 44 -0.71 -0.96 5.60
C HIS A 44 -0.65 0.50 6.08
N GLN A 45 -0.51 0.71 7.40
CA GLN A 45 -0.39 2.07 7.96
C GLN A 45 0.90 2.79 7.57
N ARG A 46 2.00 2.06 7.32
CA ARG A 46 3.24 2.65 6.82
C ARG A 46 3.12 3.00 5.34
N GLU A 47 2.63 2.06 4.54
CA GLU A 47 2.41 2.24 3.10
C GLU A 47 1.48 3.42 2.82
N ALA A 48 0.39 3.57 3.58
CA ALA A 48 -0.51 4.72 3.45
C ALA A 48 0.19 6.06 3.71
N ARG A 49 0.97 6.16 4.80
CA ARG A 49 1.72 7.39 5.12
C ARG A 49 2.79 7.69 4.07
N GLU A 50 3.53 6.68 3.64
CA GLU A 50 4.56 6.83 2.60
C GLU A 50 3.95 7.25 1.27
N TYR A 51 2.79 6.70 0.92
CA TYR A 51 2.03 7.07 -0.27
C TYR A 51 1.56 8.52 -0.21
N ASP A 52 1.01 8.97 0.93
CA ASP A 52 0.59 10.35 1.13
C ASP A 52 1.76 11.33 0.98
N GLU A 53 2.92 11.02 1.58
CA GLU A 53 4.14 11.81 1.44
C GLU A 53 4.67 11.84 -0.01
N TYR A 54 4.65 10.69 -0.68
CA TYR A 54 5.02 10.59 -2.09
C TYR A 54 4.08 11.44 -2.97
N LEU A 55 2.76 11.30 -2.79
CA LEU A 55 1.75 12.02 -3.56
C LEU A 55 1.86 13.52 -3.34
N GLY A 56 2.02 13.96 -2.08
CA GLY A 56 2.24 15.36 -1.73
C GLY A 56 3.45 15.94 -2.45
N ARG A 57 4.60 15.25 -2.41
CA ARG A 57 5.82 15.68 -3.13
C ARG A 57 5.63 15.72 -4.64
N LYS A 58 5.02 14.69 -5.23
CA LYS A 58 4.75 14.60 -6.68
C LYS A 58 3.88 15.76 -7.15
N VAL A 59 2.81 16.06 -6.43
CA VAL A 59 1.90 17.17 -6.73
C VAL A 59 2.60 18.51 -6.59
N ALA A 60 3.41 18.71 -5.54
CA ALA A 60 4.15 19.94 -5.34
C ALA A 60 5.14 20.21 -6.50
N LEU A 61 5.87 19.19 -6.94
CA LEU A 61 6.78 19.25 -8.08
C LEU A 61 6.03 19.55 -9.38
N ALA A 62 4.94 18.83 -9.67
CA ALA A 62 4.12 19.05 -10.87
C ALA A 62 3.55 20.47 -10.92
N ARG A 63 3.02 20.98 -9.80
CA ARG A 63 2.54 22.36 -9.69
C ARG A 63 3.67 23.38 -9.91
N GLY A 64 4.86 23.12 -9.40
CA GLY A 64 6.05 23.94 -9.66
C GLY A 64 6.43 23.97 -11.14
N SER A 65 6.44 22.79 -11.78
CA SER A 65 6.70 22.62 -13.21
C SER A 65 5.75 23.47 -14.06
N MET A 66 4.45 23.36 -13.80
CA MET A 66 3.42 24.12 -14.51
C MET A 66 3.57 25.63 -14.32
N ARG A 67 3.83 26.09 -13.08
CA ARG A 67 4.06 27.52 -12.81
C ARG A 67 5.29 28.07 -13.54
N ASN A 68 6.30 27.23 -13.77
CA ASN A 68 7.52 27.59 -14.48
C ASN A 68 7.41 27.38 -16.01
N GLY A 69 6.23 27.04 -16.53
CA GLY A 69 6.04 26.76 -17.96
C GLY A 69 6.72 25.47 -18.44
N VAL A 70 7.18 24.62 -17.53
CA VAL A 70 7.81 23.34 -17.83
C VAL A 70 6.70 22.29 -17.91
N GLY A 71 6.07 22.21 -19.08
CA GLY A 71 5.03 21.24 -19.42
C GLY A 71 5.15 20.82 -20.88
N ARG A 72 4.42 19.78 -21.28
CA ARG A 72 4.27 19.37 -22.68
C ARG A 72 2.82 19.53 -23.11
N SER A 73 2.60 19.86 -24.37
CA SER A 73 1.25 19.87 -24.93
C SER A 73 0.72 18.44 -25.03
N ASN A 74 -0.59 18.30 -25.09
CA ASN A 74 -1.22 17.00 -25.33
C ASN A 74 -0.76 16.40 -26.67
N ASP A 75 -0.65 17.23 -27.71
CA ASP A 75 -0.30 16.81 -29.05
C ASP A 75 1.14 16.28 -29.12
N ASP A 76 2.08 16.93 -28.43
CA ASP A 76 3.47 16.44 -28.33
C ASP A 76 3.54 15.08 -27.64
N VAL A 77 2.74 14.89 -26.58
CA VAL A 77 2.68 13.62 -25.84
C VAL A 77 2.08 12.52 -26.72
N GLU A 78 0.98 12.78 -27.41
CA GLU A 78 0.35 11.80 -28.30
C GLU A 78 1.28 11.40 -29.45
N ALA A 79 1.98 12.36 -30.05
CA ALA A 79 2.96 12.09 -31.10
C ALA A 79 4.11 11.20 -30.59
N GLU A 80 4.67 11.50 -29.41
CA GLU A 80 5.74 10.72 -28.79
C GLU A 80 5.30 9.28 -28.52
N PHE A 81 4.12 9.09 -27.91
CA PHE A 81 3.62 7.76 -27.59
C PHE A 81 3.18 6.97 -28.82
N ALA A 82 2.66 7.63 -29.86
CA ALA A 82 2.39 6.98 -31.15
C ALA A 82 3.68 6.44 -31.79
N ALA A 83 4.77 7.24 -31.79
CA ALA A 83 6.07 6.80 -32.29
C ALA A 83 6.63 5.61 -31.49
N ARG A 84 6.49 5.63 -30.16
CA ARG A 84 6.91 4.51 -29.30
C ARG A 84 6.16 3.21 -29.61
N ARG A 85 4.84 3.29 -29.84
CA ARG A 85 4.02 2.12 -30.20
C ARG A 85 4.42 1.55 -31.56
N ALA A 86 4.55 2.41 -32.57
CA ALA A 86 4.97 1.99 -33.91
C ALA A 86 6.36 1.32 -33.89
N ASN A 87 7.29 1.80 -33.05
CA ASN A 87 8.61 1.18 -32.91
C ASN A 87 8.56 -0.24 -32.30
N ILE A 88 7.59 -0.53 -31.43
CA ILE A 88 7.41 -1.88 -30.88
C ILE A 88 6.80 -2.79 -31.97
N GLU A 89 5.82 -2.30 -32.73
CA GLU A 89 5.19 -3.05 -33.82
C GLU A 89 6.17 -3.35 -34.98
N ASN A 90 7.12 -2.46 -35.23
CA ASN A 90 8.16 -2.65 -36.26
C ASN A 90 9.33 -3.54 -35.80
N GLN A 91 9.32 -4.06 -34.57
CA GLN A 91 10.34 -4.96 -34.02
C GLN A 91 9.93 -6.45 -34.05
N GLU A 92 8.72 -6.76 -34.51
CA GLU A 92 8.24 -8.12 -34.84
C GLU A 92 8.35 -8.41 -36.35
#